data_AF-A0A358TVS7-F1
#
_entry.id   AF-A0A358TVS7-F1
#
_cell.length_a   1.000
_cell.length_b   1.000
_cell.length_c   1.000
_cell.angle_alpha   90.00
_cell.angle_beta   90.00
_cell.angle_gamma   90.00
#
_symmetry.space_group_name_H-M   'P 1'
#
loop_
_entity.id
_entity.type
_entity.pdbx_description
1 polymer ?
#
loop_
_entity_poly.entity_id
_entity_poly.type
_entity_poly.pdbx_seq_one_letter_code
_entity_poly.pdbx_strand_id
1 'polypeptide(L)'
;MTDFNVIHSQRNFFEQLFVRSDLSKADYKIILYLLCVLDVENYKAISQKNISELIFLDKSIVSKSIKNLINIGIIEKSDDKYISGYRFSLEFRGEKFAQDKNALIQKYFNDI
;
A
#
# COMPACT_ATOMS: atom_id res chain seq x y z
N MET A 1 -6.12 28.84 5.77
CA MET A 1 -6.37 27.39 5.92
C MET A 1 -5.68 26.75 4.73
N THR A 2 -4.42 26.39 4.90
CA THR A 2 -3.56 25.93 3.80
C THR A 2 -3.94 24.48 3.52
N ASP A 3 -4.33 24.19 2.28
CA ASP A 3 -4.72 22.85 1.85
C ASP A 3 -3.65 21.83 2.26
N PHE A 4 -4.05 20.83 3.04
CA PHE A 4 -3.21 19.69 3.44
C PHE A 4 -2.55 19.02 2.20
N ASN A 5 -3.21 19.13 1.04
CA ASN A 5 -2.77 18.63 -0.25
C ASN A 5 -1.55 19.35 -0.84
N VAL A 6 -1.29 20.62 -0.46
CA VAL A 6 -0.19 21.41 -1.07
C VAL A 6 1.17 21.08 -0.45
N ILE A 7 1.20 20.83 0.87
CA ILE A 7 2.44 20.55 1.63
C ILE A 7 2.99 19.14 1.32
N HIS A 8 2.16 18.24 0.81
CA HIS A 8 2.53 16.84 0.57
C HIS A 8 2.99 16.52 -0.86
N SER A 9 2.90 17.49 -1.78
CA SER A 9 3.36 17.33 -3.17
C SER A 9 4.87 17.05 -3.31
N GLN A 10 5.68 17.34 -2.28
CA GLN A 10 7.14 17.14 -2.31
C GLN A 10 7.62 15.86 -1.60
N ARG A 11 6.79 15.27 -0.72
CA ARG A 11 7.18 14.10 0.09
C ARG A 11 7.01 12.82 -0.69
N ASN A 12 7.98 11.92 -0.62
CA ASN A 12 7.81 10.58 -1.21
C ASN A 12 6.75 9.78 -0.42
N PHE A 13 6.25 8.71 -1.02
CA PHE A 13 5.19 7.88 -0.42
C PHE A 13 5.50 7.45 1.03
N PHE A 14 6.75 7.09 1.32
CA PHE A 14 7.15 6.59 2.63
C PHE A 14 7.14 7.69 3.70
N GLU A 15 7.58 8.90 3.35
CA GLU A 15 7.49 10.06 4.23
C GLU A 15 6.03 10.43 4.51
N GLN A 16 5.15 10.28 3.51
CA GLN A 16 3.72 10.47 3.70
C GLN A 16 3.14 9.41 4.63
N LEU A 17 3.52 8.13 4.49
CA LEU A 17 3.11 7.06 5.40
C LEU A 17 3.57 7.32 6.84
N PHE A 18 4.82 7.74 7.06
CA PHE A 18 5.40 7.87 8.40
C PHE A 18 4.69 8.90 9.29
N VAL A 19 4.04 9.90 8.68
CA VAL A 19 3.34 10.96 9.41
C VAL A 19 1.84 10.66 9.62
N ARG A 20 1.33 9.50 9.19
CA ARG A 20 -0.08 9.14 9.31
C ARG A 20 -0.43 8.61 10.70
N SER A 21 -1.21 9.38 11.44
CA SER A 21 -1.78 8.98 12.73
C SER A 21 -3.08 8.18 12.60
N ASP A 22 -3.68 8.13 11.40
CA ASP A 22 -4.94 7.44 11.10
C ASP A 22 -4.74 5.97 10.69
N LEU A 23 -3.48 5.51 10.61
CA LEU A 23 -3.12 4.12 10.33
C LEU A 23 -2.81 3.35 11.61
N SER A 24 -3.41 2.17 11.74
CA SER A 24 -3.11 1.21 12.79
C SER A 24 -1.88 0.37 12.46
N LYS A 25 -1.35 -0.35 13.46
CA LYS A 25 -0.27 -1.33 13.24
C LYS A 25 -0.64 -2.40 12.21
N ALA A 26 -1.91 -2.79 12.13
CA ALA A 26 -2.39 -3.76 11.14
C ALA A 26 -2.34 -3.18 9.72
N ASP A 27 -2.70 -1.90 9.56
CA ASP A 27 -2.64 -1.21 8.28
C ASP A 27 -1.20 -1.16 7.76
N TYR A 28 -0.23 -0.80 8.61
CA TYR A 28 1.19 -0.79 8.24
C TYR A 28 1.71 -2.17 7.84
N LYS A 29 1.34 -3.24 8.56
CA LYS A 29 1.73 -4.62 8.18
C LYS A 29 1.20 -4.99 6.80
N ILE A 30 -0.05 -4.64 6.50
CA ILE A 30 -0.67 -4.91 5.20
C ILE A 30 -0.01 -4.06 4.11
N ILE A 31 0.27 -2.78 4.35
CA ILE A 31 1.00 -1.92 3.40
C ILE A 31 2.37 -2.52 3.06
N LEU A 32 3.14 -2.95 4.07
CA LEU A 32 4.45 -3.58 3.86
C LEU A 32 4.33 -4.85 3.01
N TYR A 33 3.34 -5.71 3.31
CA TYR A 33 3.07 -6.88 2.48
C TYR A 33 2.74 -6.51 1.04
N LEU A 34 1.82 -5.55 0.84
CA LEU A 34 1.39 -5.09 -0.48
C LEU A 34 2.55 -4.46 -1.27
N LEU A 35 3.46 -3.75 -0.60
CA LEU A 35 4.69 -3.23 -1.22
C LEU A 35 5.54 -4.34 -1.82
N CYS A 36 5.62 -5.50 -1.17
CA CYS A 36 6.41 -6.63 -1.69
C CYS A 36 5.73 -7.35 -2.87
N VAL A 37 4.40 -7.42 -2.88
CA VAL A 37 3.69 -8.29 -3.83
C VAL A 37 3.02 -7.56 -4.98
N LEU A 38 2.58 -6.31 -4.81
CA LEU A 38 1.91 -5.56 -5.85
C LEU A 38 2.93 -4.99 -6.84
N ASP A 39 2.54 -5.05 -8.11
CA ASP A 39 3.22 -4.35 -9.20
C ASP A 39 2.84 -2.86 -9.15
N VAL A 40 3.71 -1.99 -9.66
CA VAL A 40 3.48 -0.54 -9.62
C VAL A 40 2.33 -0.14 -10.55
N GLU A 41 2.24 -0.75 -11.73
CA GLU A 41 1.29 -0.33 -12.77
C GLU A 41 -0.02 -1.12 -12.78
N ASN A 42 0.06 -2.42 -12.48
CA ASN A 42 -1.01 -3.37 -12.77
C ASN A 42 -1.78 -3.79 -11.52
N TYR A 43 -3.07 -4.08 -11.70
CA TYR A 43 -3.85 -4.76 -10.68
C TYR A 43 -3.35 -6.20 -10.51
N LYS A 44 -3.28 -6.64 -9.25
CA LYS A 44 -2.91 -8.01 -8.91
C LYS A 44 -3.98 -8.66 -8.05
N ALA A 45 -4.43 -9.83 -8.48
CA ALA A 45 -5.36 -10.65 -7.71
C ALA A 45 -4.65 -11.23 -6.48
N ILE A 46 -5.11 -10.83 -5.29
CA ILE A 46 -4.59 -11.34 -4.02
C ILE A 46 -5.78 -11.65 -3.12
N SER A 47 -5.83 -12.88 -2.61
CA SER A 47 -6.87 -13.28 -1.67
C SER A 47 -6.56 -12.71 -0.28
N GLN A 48 -7.56 -12.11 0.39
CA GLN A 48 -7.39 -11.65 1.77
C GLN A 48 -7.11 -12.81 2.74
N LYS A 49 -7.50 -14.04 2.38
CA LYS A 49 -7.14 -15.25 3.13
C LYS A 49 -5.62 -15.49 3.08
N ASN A 50 -5.01 -15.35 1.90
CA ASN A 50 -3.57 -15.52 1.74
C ASN A 50 -2.81 -14.43 2.51
N ILE A 51 -3.33 -13.19 2.48
CA ILE A 51 -2.78 -12.10 3.31
C ILE A 51 -2.82 -12.51 4.78
N SER A 52 -3.98 -12.91 5.32
CA SER A 52 -4.11 -13.28 6.74
C SER A 52 -3.11 -14.37 7.17
N GLU A 53 -2.91 -15.38 6.32
CA GLU A 53 -1.99 -16.48 6.60
C GLU A 53 -0.52 -16.03 6.58
N LEU A 54 -0.13 -15.20 5.61
CA LEU A 54 1.27 -14.78 5.43
C LEU A 54 1.74 -13.76 6.47
N ILE A 55 0.87 -12.85 6.92
CA ILE A 55 1.24 -11.82 7.90
C ILE A 55 0.69 -12.08 9.31
N PHE A 56 0.15 -13.28 9.54
CA PHE A 56 -0.38 -13.75 10.82
C PHE A 56 -1.37 -12.75 11.44
N LEU A 57 -2.38 -12.35 10.66
CA LEU A 57 -3.48 -11.50 11.10
C LEU A 57 -4.82 -12.19 10.88
N ASP A 58 -5.78 -11.97 11.77
CA ASP A 58 -7.14 -12.45 11.55
C ASP A 58 -7.72 -11.87 10.25
N LYS A 59 -8.43 -12.71 9.49
CA LYS A 59 -9.05 -12.31 8.23
C LYS A 59 -9.98 -11.11 8.40
N SER A 60 -10.70 -11.00 9.52
CA SER A 60 -11.57 -9.85 9.83
C SER A 60 -10.79 -8.54 9.96
N ILE A 61 -9.60 -8.58 10.57
CA ILE A 61 -8.68 -7.45 10.67
C ILE A 61 -8.17 -7.07 9.28
N VAL A 62 -7.75 -8.05 8.48
CA VAL A 62 -7.31 -7.83 7.09
C VAL A 62 -8.41 -7.16 6.27
N SER A 63 -9.65 -7.66 6.33
CA SER A 63 -10.77 -7.07 5.61
C SER A 63 -11.04 -5.62 6.03
N LYS A 64 -10.99 -5.33 7.34
CA LYS A 64 -11.19 -3.98 7.88
C LYS A 64 -10.08 -3.03 7.41
N SER A 65 -8.83 -3.46 7.49
CA SER A 65 -7.67 -2.67 7.06
C SER A 65 -7.67 -2.43 5.54
N ILE A 66 -7.90 -3.45 4.72
CA ILE A 66 -8.01 -3.26 3.25
C ILE A 66 -9.11 -2.25 2.91
N LYS A 67 -10.29 -2.34 3.56
CA LYS A 67 -11.35 -1.35 3.38
C LYS A 67 -10.89 0.05 3.78
N ASN A 68 -10.18 0.18 4.91
CA ASN A 68 -9.65 1.46 5.38
C ASN A 68 -8.65 2.05 4.38
N LEU A 69 -7.68 1.25 3.91
CA LEU A 69 -6.65 1.65 2.95
C LEU A 69 -7.24 2.10 1.61
N ILE A 70 -8.33 1.47 1.16
CA ILE A 70 -9.10 1.91 -0.02
C ILE A 70 -9.78 3.25 0.25
N ASN A 71 -10.48 3.37 1.39
CA ASN A 71 -11.23 4.58 1.73
C ASN A 71 -10.35 5.83 1.83
N ILE A 72 -9.12 5.68 2.32
CA ILE A 72 -8.16 6.79 2.47
C ILE A 72 -7.27 6.98 1.25
N GLY A 73 -7.51 6.22 0.17
CA GLY A 73 -6.83 6.40 -1.11
C GLY A 73 -5.40 5.87 -1.18
N ILE A 74 -4.96 4.95 -0.31
CA ILE A 74 -3.62 4.35 -0.44
C ILE A 74 -3.59 3.25 -1.51
N ILE A 75 -4.65 2.46 -1.61
CA ILE A 75 -4.80 1.42 -2.63
C ILE A 75 -6.13 1.55 -3.35
N GLU A 76 -6.15 1.09 -4.60
CA GLU A 76 -7.34 0.97 -5.42
C GLU A 76 -7.72 -0.51 -5.54
N LYS A 77 -9.03 -0.79 -5.61
CA LYS A 77 -9.56 -2.12 -5.89
C LYS A 77 -10.32 -2.09 -7.20
N SER A 78 -10.13 -3.10 -8.04
CA SER A 78 -10.99 -3.37 -9.18
C SER A 78 -11.72 -4.69 -8.98
N ASP A 79 -13.02 -4.69 -9.25
CA ASP A 79 -13.90 -5.86 -9.23
C ASP A 79 -14.44 -6.19 -10.64
N ASP A 80 -13.81 -5.64 -11.69
CA ASP A 80 -14.13 -5.96 -13.08
C ASP A 80 -13.80 -7.44 -13.38
N LYS A 81 -14.66 -8.09 -14.16
CA LYS A 81 -14.47 -9.47 -14.65
C LYS A 81 -13.13 -9.64 -15.37
N TYR A 82 -12.64 -8.60 -16.04
CA TYR A 82 -11.38 -8.65 -16.80
C TYR A 82 -10.16 -8.21 -15.99
N ILE A 83 -10.36 -7.36 -14.97
CA ILE A 83 -9.30 -6.79 -14.15
C ILE A 83 -9.78 -6.81 -12.70
N SER A 84 -9.38 -7.83 -11.93
CA SER A 84 -9.76 -7.96 -10.52
C SER A 84 -8.54 -7.97 -9.60
N GLY A 85 -8.63 -7.29 -8.46
CA GLY A 85 -7.55 -7.25 -7.47
C GLY A 85 -7.25 -5.86 -6.95
N TYR A 86 -6.01 -5.67 -6.48
CA TYR A 86 -5.55 -4.43 -5.86
C TYR A 86 -4.36 -3.82 -6.61
N ARG A 87 -4.19 -2.50 -6.51
CA ARG A 87 -2.98 -1.78 -6.88
C ARG A 87 -2.79 -0.57 -5.96
N PHE A 88 -1.61 0.04 -5.94
CA PHE A 88 -1.43 1.34 -5.29
C PHE A 88 -2.10 2.46 -6.09
N SER A 89 -2.59 3.50 -5.40
CA SER A 89 -3.27 4.64 -6.04
C SER A 89 -2.36 5.41 -6.99
N LEU A 90 -2.93 6.14 -7.95
CA LEU A 90 -2.17 6.86 -8.99
C LEU A 90 -1.07 7.78 -8.45
N GLU A 91 -1.33 8.45 -7.34
CA GLU A 91 -0.37 9.30 -6.63
C GLU A 91 0.87 8.55 -6.10
N PHE A 92 0.79 7.22 -6.02
CA PHE A 92 1.84 6.31 -5.57
C PHE A 92 2.24 5.33 -6.69
N ARG A 93 2.17 5.78 -7.95
CA ARG A 93 2.58 5.02 -9.14
C ARG A 93 3.60 5.80 -9.98
N GLY A 94 4.21 5.12 -10.94
CA GLY A 94 5.25 5.69 -11.81
C GLY A 94 6.69 5.47 -11.32
N GLU A 95 7.63 5.92 -12.15
CA GLU A 95 9.06 5.59 -12.02
C GLU A 95 9.67 6.00 -10.68
N LYS A 96 9.31 7.18 -10.15
CA LYS A 96 9.84 7.66 -8.86
C LYS A 96 9.42 6.74 -7.71
N PHE A 97 8.15 6.33 -7.67
CA PHE A 97 7.68 5.39 -6.66
C PHE A 97 8.35 4.03 -6.79
N ALA A 98 8.51 3.53 -8.03
CA ALA A 98 9.20 2.28 -8.29
C ALA A 98 10.67 2.32 -7.81
N GLN A 99 11.37 3.41 -8.07
CA GLN A 99 12.75 3.66 -7.61
C GLN A 99 12.81 3.70 -6.08
N ASP A 100 11.94 4.48 -5.43
CA ASP A 100 11.89 4.60 -3.97
C ASP A 100 11.59 3.24 -3.30
N LYS A 101 10.61 2.49 -3.84
CA LYS A 101 10.27 1.13 -3.38
C LYS A 101 11.46 0.19 -3.51
N ASN A 102 12.13 0.17 -4.66
CA ASN A 102 13.27 -0.71 -4.89
C ASN A 102 14.46 -0.34 -4.00
N ALA A 103 14.76 0.94 -3.83
CA ALA A 103 15.80 1.41 -2.94
C ALA A 103 15.54 0.98 -1.48
N LEU A 104 14.29 1.05 -1.03
CA LEU A 104 13.89 0.59 0.30
C LEU A 104 14.05 -0.93 0.46
N ILE A 105 13.62 -1.72 -0.53
CA ILE A 105 13.80 -3.18 -0.53
C ILE A 105 15.29 -3.53 -0.45
N GLN A 106 16.12 -2.91 -1.29
CA GLN A 106 17.57 -3.14 -1.30
C GLN A 106 18.20 -2.79 0.06
N LYS A 107 17.91 -1.61 0.59
CA LYS A 107 18.53 -1.09 1.82
C LYS A 107 18.18 -1.89 3.08
N TYR A 108 16.97 -2.45 3.17
CA TYR A 108 16.47 -3.03 4.42
C TYR A 108 16.21 -4.54 4.36
N PHE A 109 16.19 -5.14 3.17
CA PHE A 109 15.84 -6.55 3.00
C PHE A 109 16.87 -7.39 2.23
N ASN A 110 17.85 -6.77 1.55
CA ASN A 110 18.88 -7.51 0.80
C ASN A 110 20.24 -7.58 1.51
N ASP A 111 20.38 -6.97 2.70
CA ASP A 111 21.55 -7.11 3.58
C ASP A 111 21.41 -8.29 4.59
N ILE A 112 20.55 -9.27 4.30
CA ILE A 112 20.32 -10.48 5.12
C ILE A 112 20.70 -11.73 4.33
#